data_AF-A0A969VME2-F1
#
_entry.id   AF-A0A969VME2-F1
#
_cell.length_a   1.000
_cell.length_b   1.000
_cell.length_c   1.000
_cell.angle_alpha   90.00
_cell.angle_beta   90.00
_cell.angle_gamma   90.00
#
_symmetry.space_group_name_H-M   'P 1'
#
loop_
_entity.id
_entity.type
_entity.pdbx_description
1 polymer ?
#
loop_
_entity_poly.entity_id
_entity_poly.type
_entity_poly.pdbx_seq_one_letter_code
_entity_poly.pdbx_strand_id
1 'polypeptide(L)'
;MSIALVGIPDVPDDPLECAVYLRNIIIALTTDGGSEVGYKIARQKLLNEPSAKQLLPPFVRRSNDAVSVKADLMTVASGSGSWALRRNHVSAAFRPLLAFLESGGGAADQTISEGLSTYDAPAVQAYWTKALERRLSDPEGAVTAASTLLEEVCKHIIEDSGGIWEEKWNIPKLYSEVARY
;
A
#
# COMPACT_ATOMS: atom_id res chain seq x y z
N MET A 1 -9.76 1.70 45.38
CA MET A 1 -8.88 0.98 44.45
C MET A 1 -9.43 1.22 43.05
N SER A 2 -8.92 2.24 42.36
CA SER A 2 -9.43 2.62 41.04
C SER A 2 -8.84 1.68 40.01
N ILE A 3 -9.67 0.91 39.33
CA ILE A 3 -9.25 0.14 38.15
C ILE A 3 -8.89 1.20 37.11
N ALA A 4 -7.59 1.38 36.86
CA ALA A 4 -7.14 2.18 35.74
C ALA A 4 -7.76 1.56 34.48
N LEU A 5 -8.68 2.29 33.85
CA LEU A 5 -9.10 2.02 32.49
C LEU A 5 -7.81 2.06 31.65
N VAL A 6 -7.27 0.89 31.32
CA VAL A 6 -6.21 0.78 30.31
C VAL A 6 -6.84 1.31 29.03
N GLY A 7 -6.52 2.56 28.70
CA GLY A 7 -7.02 3.22 27.51
C GLY A 7 -6.74 2.34 26.29
N ILE A 8 -7.74 2.21 25.42
CA ILE A 8 -7.56 1.55 24.14
C ILE A 8 -6.41 2.28 23.43
N PRO A 9 -5.35 1.58 23.01
CA PRO A 9 -4.22 2.23 22.34
C PRO A 9 -4.71 2.89 21.05
N ASP A 10 -4.33 4.14 20.86
CA ASP A 10 -4.62 4.92 19.66
C ASP A 10 -3.73 4.42 18.51
N VAL A 11 -4.29 3.56 17.66
CA VAL A 11 -3.58 2.98 16.51
C VAL A 11 -3.99 3.73 15.25
N PRO A 12 -3.04 4.37 14.54
CA PRO A 12 -3.33 5.14 13.33
C PRO A 12 -4.09 4.34 12.26
N ASP A 13 -4.95 5.01 11.52
CA ASP A 13 -5.67 4.44 10.37
C ASP A 13 -4.84 4.51 9.08
N ASP A 14 -4.04 5.57 8.91
CA ASP A 14 -3.14 5.68 7.76
C ASP A 14 -2.15 4.50 7.71
N PRO A 15 -1.99 3.80 6.56
CA PRO A 15 -1.13 2.62 6.48
C PRO A 15 0.34 2.89 6.82
N LEU A 16 0.89 4.05 6.43
CA LEU A 16 2.27 4.42 6.70
C LEU A 16 2.47 4.67 8.20
N GLU A 17 1.60 5.48 8.80
CA GLU A 17 1.61 5.74 10.24
C GLU A 17 1.40 4.46 11.06
N CYS A 18 0.50 3.58 10.62
CA CYS A 18 0.25 2.27 11.23
C CYS A 18 1.49 1.36 11.16
N ALA A 19 2.21 1.35 10.03
CA ALA A 19 3.47 0.61 9.87
C ALA A 19 4.58 1.15 10.77
N VAL A 20 4.71 2.47 10.89
CA VAL A 20 5.65 3.13 11.81
C VAL A 20 5.29 2.79 13.27
N TYR A 21 4.00 2.87 13.61
CA TYR A 21 3.49 2.52 14.93
C TYR A 21 3.80 1.06 15.29
N LEU A 22 3.50 0.11 14.39
CA LEU A 22 3.78 -1.31 14.60
C LEU A 22 5.27 -1.58 14.80
N ARG A 23 6.15 -0.98 14.00
CA ARG A 23 7.61 -1.10 14.15
C ARG A 23 8.04 -0.65 15.55
N ASN A 24 7.56 0.51 15.99
CA ASN A 24 7.93 1.09 17.28
C ASN A 24 7.40 0.25 18.45
N ILE A 25 6.18 -0.29 18.34
CA ILE A 25 5.60 -1.14 19.38
C ILE A 25 6.35 -2.47 19.51
N ILE A 26 6.79 -3.07 18.39
CA ILE A 26 7.61 -4.28 18.41
C ILE A 26 8.93 -4.03 19.11
N ILE A 27 9.58 -2.89 18.84
CA ILE A 27 10.80 -2.47 19.53
C ILE A 27 10.52 -2.30 21.04
N ALA A 28 9.44 -1.63 21.41
CA ALA A 28 9.03 -1.42 22.80
C ALA A 28 8.67 -2.74 23.52
N LEU A 29 8.12 -3.73 22.81
CA LEU A 29 7.83 -5.07 23.33
C LEU A 29 9.11 -5.86 23.65
N THR A 30 10.24 -5.58 22.98
CA THR A 30 11.54 -6.15 23.38
C THR A 30 12.14 -5.49 24.63
N THR A 31 11.45 -4.48 25.15
CA THR A 31 11.65 -3.84 26.45
C THR A 31 10.36 -3.99 27.28
N ASP A 32 10.24 -3.27 28.41
CA ASP A 32 9.10 -3.42 29.33
C ASP A 32 7.95 -2.43 29.07
N GLY A 33 7.79 -1.94 27.82
CA GLY A 33 6.93 -0.77 27.52
C GLY A 33 5.98 -0.87 26.32
N GLY A 34 5.85 -2.03 25.65
CA GLY A 34 4.99 -2.19 24.47
C GLY A 34 3.57 -2.67 24.79
N SER A 35 2.55 -2.09 24.12
CA SER A 35 1.16 -2.54 24.25
C SER A 35 0.86 -3.75 23.36
N GLU A 36 0.47 -4.88 23.96
CA GLU A 36 0.04 -6.07 23.21
C GLU A 36 -1.24 -5.82 22.41
N VAL A 37 -2.19 -5.08 22.98
CA VAL A 37 -3.43 -4.71 22.29
C VAL A 37 -3.12 -3.87 21.05
N GLY A 38 -2.23 -2.87 21.19
CA GLY A 38 -1.80 -2.02 20.08
C GLY A 38 -1.08 -2.81 18.98
N TYR A 39 -0.23 -3.76 19.38
CA TYR A 39 0.43 -4.69 18.45
C TYR A 39 -0.59 -5.49 17.63
N LYS A 40 -1.58 -6.10 18.30
CA LYS A 40 -2.60 -6.92 17.63
C LYS A 40 -3.42 -6.11 16.65
N ILE A 41 -3.86 -4.90 17.03
CA ILE A 41 -4.65 -4.02 16.16
C ILE A 41 -3.84 -3.60 14.94
N ALA A 42 -2.64 -3.04 15.14
CA ALA A 42 -1.80 -2.56 14.02
C ALA A 42 -1.39 -3.69 13.07
N ARG A 43 -1.06 -4.87 13.62
CA ARG A 43 -0.78 -6.07 12.82
C ARG A 43 -1.98 -6.48 11.97
N GLN A 44 -3.19 -6.47 12.52
CA GLN A 44 -4.39 -6.85 11.77
C GLN A 44 -4.69 -5.85 10.64
N LYS A 45 -4.61 -4.55 10.90
CA LYS A 45 -4.77 -3.52 9.86
C LYS A 45 -3.85 -3.79 8.67
N LEU A 46 -2.55 -3.95 8.91
CA LEU A 46 -1.57 -4.17 7.83
C LEU A 46 -1.65 -5.55 7.15
N LEU A 47 -2.21 -6.56 7.82
CA LEU A 47 -2.47 -7.86 7.21
C LEU A 47 -3.70 -7.87 6.29
N ASN A 48 -4.65 -6.97 6.53
CA ASN A 48 -5.84 -6.81 5.69
C ASN A 48 -5.57 -5.98 4.43
N GLU A 49 -4.46 -5.23 4.41
CA GLU A 49 -3.97 -4.52 3.22
C GLU A 49 -3.12 -5.45 2.34
N PRO A 50 -3.59 -5.86 1.14
CA PRO A 50 -2.92 -6.91 0.35
C PRO A 50 -1.49 -6.56 -0.05
N SER A 51 -1.25 -5.29 -0.42
CA SER A 51 0.06 -4.77 -0.81
C SER A 51 1.03 -4.68 0.37
N ALA A 52 0.57 -4.16 1.52
CA ALA A 52 1.35 -4.11 2.75
C ALA A 52 1.68 -5.51 3.28
N LYS A 53 0.71 -6.44 3.24
CA LYS A 53 0.86 -7.83 3.69
C LYS A 53 2.04 -8.54 3.03
N GLN A 54 2.27 -8.31 1.73
CA GLN A 54 3.38 -8.94 1.01
C GLN A 54 4.76 -8.44 1.47
N LEU A 55 4.82 -7.18 1.93
CA LEU A 55 6.05 -6.53 2.37
C LEU A 55 6.26 -6.57 3.89
N LEU A 56 5.26 -7.04 4.65
CA LEU A 56 5.40 -7.23 6.10
C LEU A 56 6.53 -8.22 6.44
N PRO A 57 7.35 -7.92 7.46
CA PRO A 57 8.40 -8.81 7.90
C PRO A 57 7.85 -10.21 8.25
N PRO A 58 8.53 -11.31 7.87
CA PRO A 58 8.04 -12.66 8.11
C PRO A 58 7.71 -12.97 9.57
N PHE A 59 8.51 -12.45 10.52
CA PHE A 59 8.28 -12.66 11.95
C PHE A 59 6.98 -12.00 12.44
N VAL A 60 6.61 -10.83 11.89
CA VAL A 60 5.32 -10.18 12.18
C VAL A 60 4.17 -10.99 11.62
N ARG A 61 4.31 -11.51 10.39
CA ARG A 61 3.25 -12.32 9.75
C ARG A 61 2.96 -13.60 10.54
N ARG A 62 3.98 -14.26 11.10
CA ARG A 62 3.81 -15.50 11.88
C ARG A 62 3.42 -15.25 13.33
N SER A 63 3.91 -14.19 13.96
CA SER A 63 3.68 -13.93 15.38
C SER A 63 2.33 -13.24 15.61
N ASN A 64 1.34 -13.94 16.16
CA ASN A 64 0.01 -13.38 16.43
C ASN A 64 -0.07 -12.61 17.76
N ASP A 65 0.94 -12.69 18.62
CA ASP A 65 0.99 -12.06 19.93
C ASP A 65 2.39 -11.52 20.29
N ALA A 66 2.45 -10.81 21.42
CA ALA A 66 3.68 -10.22 21.94
C ALA A 66 4.71 -11.28 22.38
N VAL A 67 4.27 -12.46 22.82
CA VAL A 67 5.17 -13.52 23.27
C VAL A 67 5.93 -14.12 22.08
N SER A 68 5.21 -14.42 21.01
CA SER A 68 5.74 -14.99 19.77
C SER A 68 6.73 -14.03 19.10
N VAL A 69 6.38 -12.74 19.00
CA VAL A 69 7.28 -11.77 18.37
C VAL A 69 8.55 -11.55 19.19
N LYS A 70 8.46 -11.58 20.53
CA LYS A 70 9.64 -11.54 21.40
C LYS A 70 10.50 -12.78 21.20
N ALA A 71 9.89 -13.97 21.14
CA ALA A 71 10.62 -15.23 20.91
C ALA A 71 11.38 -15.21 19.58
N ASP A 72 10.72 -14.78 18.49
CA ASP A 72 11.36 -14.59 17.18
C ASP A 72 12.57 -13.66 17.28
N LEU A 73 12.43 -12.51 17.96
CA LEU A 73 13.52 -11.53 18.09
C LEU A 73 14.67 -12.01 18.99
N MET A 74 14.40 -12.87 19.97
CA MET A 74 15.45 -13.47 20.80
C MET A 74 16.36 -14.42 20.00
N THR A 75 15.86 -15.00 18.91
CA THR A 75 16.70 -15.81 17.99
C THR A 75 17.74 -14.98 17.24
N VAL A 76 17.49 -13.68 17.05
CA VAL A 76 18.41 -12.77 16.36
C VAL A 76 19.61 -12.44 17.24
N ALA A 77 19.37 -12.15 18.52
CA ALA A 77 20.43 -11.88 19.49
C ALA A 77 19.92 -12.06 20.92
N SER A 78 20.76 -12.67 21.76
CA SER A 78 20.51 -12.95 23.18
C SER A 78 21.73 -12.59 24.04
N GLY A 79 21.50 -12.23 25.30
CA GLY A 79 22.54 -11.78 26.23
C GLY A 79 22.63 -10.26 26.39
N SER A 80 23.73 -9.80 27.00
CA SER A 80 24.01 -8.38 27.21
C SER A 80 24.30 -7.69 25.87
N GLY A 81 23.79 -6.46 25.68
CA GLY A 81 23.98 -5.70 24.44
C GLY A 81 23.10 -6.10 23.25
N SER A 82 22.32 -7.20 23.34
CA SER A 82 21.48 -7.68 22.23
C SER A 82 20.34 -6.75 21.83
N TRP A 83 19.97 -5.80 22.70
CA TRP A 83 18.88 -4.86 22.44
C TRP A 83 19.13 -4.02 21.19
N ALA A 84 20.36 -3.53 20.97
CA ALA A 84 20.73 -2.76 19.78
C ALA A 84 20.61 -3.60 18.50
N LEU A 85 21.06 -4.86 18.55
CA LEU A 85 20.98 -5.79 17.43
C LEU A 85 19.53 -6.10 17.05
N ARG A 86 18.67 -6.40 18.04
CA ARG A 86 17.24 -6.67 17.80
C ARG A 86 16.51 -5.46 17.24
N ARG A 87 16.77 -4.25 17.74
CA ARG A 87 16.18 -3.03 17.19
C ARG A 87 16.61 -2.80 15.75
N ASN A 88 17.90 -2.91 15.46
CA ASN A 88 18.41 -2.74 14.11
C ASN A 88 17.79 -3.76 13.15
N HIS A 89 17.63 -5.01 13.59
CA HIS A 89 16.92 -6.04 12.83
C HIS A 89 15.48 -5.64 12.53
N VAL A 90 14.70 -5.21 13.53
CA VAL A 90 13.31 -4.75 13.33
C VAL A 90 13.27 -3.55 12.38
N SER A 91 14.09 -2.52 12.63
CA SER A 91 14.15 -1.33 11.79
C SER A 91 14.51 -1.65 10.34
N ALA A 92 15.48 -2.54 10.11
CA ALA A 92 15.88 -2.97 8.77
C ALA A 92 14.77 -3.76 8.07
N ALA A 93 14.10 -4.66 8.79
CA ALA A 93 13.05 -5.50 8.23
C ALA A 93 11.82 -4.71 7.77
N PHE A 94 11.52 -3.56 8.41
CA PHE A 94 10.41 -2.69 8.02
C PHE A 94 10.72 -1.77 6.83
N ARG A 95 11.99 -1.61 6.41
CA ARG A 95 12.36 -0.68 5.33
C ARG A 95 11.61 -0.93 4.02
N PRO A 96 11.44 -2.17 3.52
CA PRO A 96 10.73 -2.40 2.25
C PRO A 96 9.27 -1.94 2.31
N LEU A 97 8.57 -2.23 3.40
CA LEU A 97 7.18 -1.82 3.60
C LEU A 97 7.07 -0.29 3.68
N LEU A 98 7.92 0.35 4.47
CA LEU A 98 7.87 1.81 4.64
C LEU A 98 8.18 2.54 3.34
N ALA A 99 9.23 2.12 2.62
CA ALA A 99 9.57 2.72 1.32
C ALA A 99 8.42 2.60 0.31
N PHE A 100 7.71 1.46 0.31
CA PHE A 100 6.55 1.25 -0.56
C PHE A 100 5.35 2.14 -0.19
N LEU A 101 5.09 2.31 1.11
CA LEU A 101 3.99 3.14 1.59
C LEU A 101 4.30 4.64 1.42
N GLU A 102 5.56 5.04 1.61
CA GLU A 102 6.06 6.40 1.34
C GLU A 102 5.97 6.75 -0.16
N SER A 103 6.06 5.76 -1.05
CA SER A 103 5.95 5.96 -2.50
C SER A 103 4.51 5.92 -3.04
N GLY A 104 3.49 5.92 -2.19
CA GLY A 104 2.08 5.97 -2.62
C GLY A 104 1.44 4.65 -3.03
N GLY A 105 2.13 3.51 -2.84
CA GLY A 105 1.59 2.18 -3.18
C GLY A 105 1.65 1.85 -4.67
N GLY A 106 2.58 0.98 -5.04
CA GLY A 106 2.78 0.49 -6.41
C GLY A 106 3.65 1.43 -7.24
N ALA A 107 4.93 1.09 -7.39
CA ALA A 107 5.86 1.88 -8.24
C ALA A 107 5.32 2.07 -9.68
N ALA A 108 4.54 1.12 -10.20
CA ALA A 108 3.87 1.25 -11.49
C ALA A 108 2.74 2.29 -11.46
N ASP A 109 1.95 2.34 -10.38
CA ASP A 109 0.83 3.28 -10.29
C ASP A 109 1.32 4.72 -10.22
N GLN A 110 2.39 4.96 -9.48
CA GLN A 110 3.10 6.23 -9.42
C GLN A 110 3.71 6.61 -10.78
N THR A 111 4.44 5.70 -11.43
CA THR A 111 5.06 5.95 -12.75
C THR A 111 4.02 6.25 -13.83
N ILE A 112 2.90 5.53 -13.84
CA ILE A 112 1.79 5.77 -14.78
C ILE A 112 1.13 7.11 -14.48
N SER A 113 0.89 7.43 -13.20
CA SER A 113 0.30 8.71 -12.80
C SER A 113 1.19 9.90 -13.21
N GLU A 114 2.50 9.79 -13.04
CA GLU A 114 3.49 10.80 -13.48
C GLU A 114 3.53 10.95 -15.01
N GLY A 115 3.48 9.84 -15.74
CA GLY A 115 3.38 9.83 -17.20
C GLY A 115 2.10 10.52 -17.69
N LEU A 116 0.96 10.19 -17.09
CA LEU A 116 -0.33 10.81 -17.40
C LEU A 116 -0.40 12.29 -16.99
N SER A 117 0.28 12.68 -15.91
CA SER A 117 0.45 14.08 -15.51
C SER A 117 1.21 14.91 -16.54
N THR A 118 2.19 14.29 -17.20
CA THR A 118 3.02 14.95 -18.22
C THR A 118 2.29 15.03 -19.57
N TYR A 119 1.36 14.12 -19.83
CA TYR A 119 0.63 13.99 -21.09
C TYR A 119 -0.55 14.97 -21.26
N ASP A 120 -0.78 15.89 -20.31
CA ASP A 120 -1.87 16.90 -20.33
C ASP A 120 -3.25 16.35 -20.78
N ALA A 121 -3.63 15.19 -20.25
CA ALA A 121 -4.91 14.53 -20.55
C ALA A 121 -5.74 14.35 -19.26
N PRO A 122 -6.49 15.39 -18.81
CA PRO A 122 -7.23 15.36 -17.54
C PRO A 122 -8.26 14.22 -17.45
N ALA A 123 -8.90 13.86 -18.56
CA ALA A 123 -9.86 12.76 -18.61
C ALA A 123 -9.19 11.42 -18.30
N VAL A 124 -8.03 11.16 -18.90
CA VAL A 124 -7.24 9.93 -18.71
C VAL A 124 -6.80 9.78 -17.25
N GLN A 125 -6.31 10.85 -16.62
CA GLN A 125 -5.94 10.83 -15.20
C GLN A 125 -7.13 10.52 -14.28
N ALA A 126 -8.30 11.09 -14.56
CA ALA A 126 -9.49 10.89 -13.76
C ALA A 126 -9.99 9.43 -13.80
N TYR A 127 -9.94 8.79 -14.98
CA TYR A 127 -10.34 7.39 -15.12
C TYR A 127 -9.31 6.42 -14.54
N TRP A 128 -8.01 6.74 -14.65
CA TRP A 128 -6.94 5.99 -13.99
C TRP A 128 -7.12 5.95 -12.47
N THR A 129 -7.33 7.12 -11.87
CA THR A 129 -7.55 7.25 -10.41
C THR A 129 -8.76 6.44 -9.96
N LYS A 130 -9.89 6.57 -10.65
CA LYS A 130 -11.12 5.81 -10.34
C LYS A 130 -10.92 4.29 -10.46
N ALA A 131 -10.15 3.83 -11.43
CA ALA A 131 -9.86 2.40 -11.60
C ALA A 131 -9.01 1.87 -10.43
N LEU A 132 -8.03 2.65 -9.96
CA LEU A 132 -7.21 2.29 -8.80
C LEU A 132 -8.02 2.22 -7.51
N GLU A 133 -8.85 3.24 -7.22
CA GLU A 133 -9.68 3.31 -6.01
C GLU A 133 -10.66 2.14 -5.88
N ARG A 134 -11.21 1.68 -7.01
CA ARG A 134 -12.26 0.65 -7.05
C ARG A 134 -11.72 -0.77 -7.15
N ARG A 135 -10.43 -0.97 -7.47
CA ARG A 135 -9.84 -2.28 -7.78
C ARG A 135 -10.11 -3.37 -6.73
N LEU A 136 -10.21 -3.00 -5.46
CA LEU A 136 -10.43 -3.94 -4.34
C LEU A 136 -11.87 -3.97 -3.83
N SER A 137 -12.61 -2.87 -3.93
CA SER A 137 -13.94 -2.69 -3.32
C SER A 137 -15.09 -2.82 -4.30
N ASP A 138 -14.85 -2.56 -5.58
CA ASP A 138 -15.83 -2.60 -6.68
C ASP A 138 -15.14 -3.07 -7.98
N PRO A 139 -14.90 -4.39 -8.13
CA PRO A 139 -14.21 -4.93 -9.30
C PRO A 139 -14.89 -4.63 -10.63
N GLU A 140 -16.22 -4.59 -10.67
CA GLU A 140 -16.99 -4.28 -11.88
C GLU A 140 -16.78 -2.81 -12.28
N GLY A 141 -16.93 -1.89 -11.32
CA GLY A 141 -16.65 -0.47 -11.55
C GLY A 141 -15.19 -0.18 -11.90
N ALA A 142 -14.23 -0.99 -11.42
CA ALA A 142 -12.83 -0.91 -11.81
C ALA A 142 -12.62 -1.32 -13.29
N VAL A 143 -13.29 -2.38 -13.75
CA VAL A 143 -13.24 -2.82 -15.17
C VAL A 143 -13.85 -1.77 -16.09
N THR A 144 -15.00 -1.19 -15.70
CA THR A 144 -15.61 -0.08 -16.44
C THR A 144 -14.65 1.12 -16.53
N ALA A 145 -14.07 1.55 -15.41
CA ALA A 145 -13.13 2.66 -15.39
C ALA A 145 -11.89 2.41 -16.25
N ALA A 146 -11.33 1.19 -16.24
CA ALA A 146 -10.20 0.81 -17.09
C ALA A 146 -10.58 0.77 -18.58
N SER A 147 -11.78 0.34 -18.92
CA SER A 147 -12.28 0.34 -20.31
C SER A 147 -12.45 1.76 -20.83
N THR A 148 -13.04 2.65 -20.02
CA THR A 148 -13.16 4.07 -20.37
C THR A 148 -11.79 4.74 -20.48
N LEU A 149 -10.85 4.40 -19.60
CA LEU A 149 -9.47 4.88 -19.70
C LEU A 149 -8.84 4.53 -21.06
N LEU A 150 -8.95 3.27 -21.50
CA LEU A 150 -8.44 2.84 -22.80
C LEU A 150 -9.11 3.58 -23.95
N GLU A 151 -10.41 3.84 -23.83
CA GLU A 151 -11.17 4.60 -24.82
C GLU A 151 -10.65 6.04 -24.96
N GLU A 152 -10.49 6.75 -23.85
CA GLU A 152 -9.99 8.13 -23.81
C GLU A 152 -8.55 8.24 -24.31
N VAL A 153 -7.68 7.28 -23.96
CA VAL A 153 -6.31 7.22 -24.48
C VAL A 153 -6.31 7.08 -26.01
N CYS A 154 -7.17 6.20 -26.55
CA CYS A 154 -7.23 6.02 -28.00
C CYS A 154 -7.74 7.29 -28.71
N LYS A 155 -8.76 7.96 -28.14
CA LYS A 155 -9.28 9.23 -28.68
C LYS A 155 -8.19 10.30 -28.72
N HIS A 156 -7.46 10.49 -27.63
CA HIS A 156 -6.39 11.47 -27.57
C HIS A 156 -5.25 11.17 -28.56
N ILE A 157 -4.82 9.91 -28.72
CA ILE A 157 -3.78 9.59 -29.71
C ILE A 157 -4.26 9.90 -31.14
N ILE A 158 -5.53 9.63 -31.46
CA ILE A 158 -6.11 9.96 -32.77
C ILE A 158 -6.11 11.48 -32.97
N GLU A 159 -6.54 12.25 -31.97
CA GLU A 159 -6.58 13.72 -32.00
C GLU A 159 -5.17 14.33 -32.16
N ASP A 160 -4.20 13.87 -31.38
CA ASP A 160 -2.80 14.31 -31.43
C ASP A 160 -2.15 14.03 -32.80
N SER A 161 -2.59 12.95 -33.45
CA SER A 161 -2.13 12.56 -34.79
C SER A 161 -2.87 13.32 -35.91
N GLY A 162 -3.77 14.25 -35.58
CA GLY A 162 -4.57 15.03 -36.53
C GLY A 162 -5.74 14.26 -37.13
N GLY A 163 -6.07 13.09 -36.58
CA GLY A 163 -7.23 12.29 -36.97
C GLY A 163 -8.52 12.76 -36.30
N ILE A 164 -9.64 12.15 -36.70
CA ILE A 164 -10.98 12.42 -36.15
C ILE A 164 -11.61 11.09 -35.74
N TRP A 165 -12.23 11.04 -34.57
CA TRP A 165 -13.02 9.91 -34.09
C TRP A 165 -14.52 10.29 -34.02
N GLU A 166 -15.40 9.29 -33.92
CA GLU A 166 -16.85 9.51 -33.73
C GLU A 166 -17.33 8.84 -32.44
N GLU A 167 -18.29 9.45 -31.72
CA GLU A 167 -18.85 8.93 -30.46
C GLU A 167 -19.40 7.50 -30.55
N LYS A 168 -19.84 7.07 -31.75
CA LYS A 168 -20.35 5.71 -31.97
C LYS A 168 -19.25 4.65 -32.05
N TRP A 169 -17.98 5.04 -32.12
CA TRP A 169 -16.87 4.10 -32.26
C TRP A 169 -16.65 3.37 -30.93
N ASN A 170 -16.61 2.04 -31.00
CA ASN A 170 -16.27 1.21 -29.86
C ASN A 170 -14.74 1.07 -29.72
N ILE A 171 -14.30 0.54 -28.56
CA ILE A 171 -12.87 0.35 -28.25
C ILE A 171 -12.13 -0.41 -29.37
N PRO A 172 -12.62 -1.54 -29.92
CA PRO A 172 -11.92 -2.22 -31.02
C PRO A 172 -11.71 -1.33 -32.25
N LYS A 173 -12.69 -0.50 -32.60
CA LYS A 173 -12.58 0.45 -33.72
C LYS A 173 -11.56 1.54 -33.41
N LEU A 174 -11.65 2.18 -32.24
CA LEU A 174 -10.68 3.19 -31.79
C LEU A 174 -9.26 2.65 -31.82
N TYR A 175 -9.03 1.46 -31.24
CA TYR A 175 -7.73 0.80 -31.25
C TYR A 175 -7.20 0.54 -32.66
N SER A 176 -8.07 0.07 -33.57
CA SER A 176 -7.68 -0.20 -34.96
C SER A 176 -7.28 1.05 -35.75
N GLU A 177 -7.82 2.21 -35.39
CA GLU A 177 -7.47 3.49 -36.01
C GLU A 177 -6.18 4.06 -35.42
N VAL A 178 -6.00 3.97 -34.09
CA VAL A 178 -4.75 4.33 -33.41
C VAL A 178 -3.56 3.55 -33.99
N ALA A 179 -3.71 2.24 -34.22
CA ALA A 179 -2.63 1.37 -34.71
C ALA A 179 -2.14 1.69 -36.15
N ARG A 180 -2.72 2.70 -36.81
CA ARG A 180 -2.30 3.17 -38.14
C ARG A 180 -1.28 4.30 -38.08
N TYR A 181 -1.08 4.89 -36.91
CA TYR A 181 -0.05 5.88 -36.62
C TYR A 181 1.18 5.20 -36.02
#